data_AF-A0A950CEU1-F1
#
_entry.id   AF-A0A950CEU1-F1
#
_cell.length_a   1.000
_cell.length_b   1.000
_cell.length_c   1.000
_cell.angle_alpha   90.00
_cell.angle_beta   90.00
_cell.angle_gamma   90.00
#
_symmetry.space_group_name_H-M   'P 1'
#
loop_
_entity.id
_entity.type
_entity.pdbx_description
1 polymer ?
#
loop_
_entity_poly.entity_id
_entity_poly.type
_entity_poly.pdbx_seq_one_letter_code
_entity_poly.pdbx_strand_id
1 'polypeptide(L)'
;ADPEGELRRLLEYCRLPFEPECLRFYANRRVVHTLSSEQVRQPIYAESIDQWRHYEPWLGPLKQALGDLVERYPASGPAAG
;
A
#
# COMPACT_ATOMS: atom_id res chain seq x y z
N ALA A 1 4.94 -5.21 7.73
CA ALA A 1 4.48 -5.52 6.35
C ALA A 1 5.42 -6.55 5.76
N ASP A 2 4.92 -7.50 4.97
CA ASP A 2 5.73 -8.49 4.23
C ASP A 2 5.58 -8.26 2.72
N PRO A 3 6.34 -7.33 2.12
CA PRO A 3 6.19 -7.00 0.72
C PRO A 3 6.47 -8.15 -0.24
N GLU A 4 7.40 -9.04 0.11
CA GLU A 4 7.75 -10.18 -0.74
C GLU A 4 6.63 -11.22 -0.72
N GLY A 5 6.11 -11.57 0.46
CA GLY A 5 4.97 -12.48 0.58
C GLY A 5 3.76 -11.98 -0.20
N GLU A 6 3.40 -10.70 -0.06
CA GLU A 6 2.28 -10.11 -0.81
C GLU A 6 2.52 -10.13 -2.32
N LEU A 7 3.73 -9.78 -2.76
CA LEU A 7 4.10 -9.80 -4.18
C LEU A 7 4.02 -11.23 -4.75
N ARG A 8 4.48 -12.24 -4.01
CA ARG A 8 4.40 -13.64 -4.44
C ARG A 8 2.95 -14.09 -4.57
N ARG A 9 2.09 -13.80 -3.59
CA ARG A 9 0.66 -14.11 -3.64
C ARG A 9 -0.03 -13.44 -4.84
N LEU A 10 0.29 -12.18 -5.10
CA LEU A 10 -0.24 -11.43 -6.25
C LEU A 10 0.16 -12.05 -7.59
N LEU A 11 1.44 -12.40 -7.75
CA LEU A 11 1.96 -13.00 -8.97
C LEU A 11 1.39 -14.40 -9.19
N GLU A 12 1.27 -15.20 -8.14
CA GLU A 12 0.64 -16.52 -8.19
C GLU A 12 -0.81 -16.43 -8.68
N TYR A 13 -1.60 -15.53 -8.09
CA TYR A 13 -2.98 -15.27 -8.54
C TYR A 13 -3.05 -14.89 -10.02
N CYS A 14 -2.11 -14.07 -10.49
CA CYS A 14 -2.00 -13.66 -11.89
C CYS A 14 -1.36 -14.72 -12.80
N ARG A 15 -0.87 -15.84 -12.25
CA ARG A 15 -0.10 -16.89 -12.96
C ARG A 15 1.16 -16.35 -13.65
N LEU A 16 1.84 -15.41 -12.99
CA LEU A 16 3.09 -14.81 -13.46
C LEU A 16 4.29 -15.35 -12.66
N PRO A 17 5.46 -15.51 -13.28
CA PRO A 17 6.67 -15.90 -12.57
C PRO A 17 7.15 -14.77 -11.64
N PHE A 18 7.83 -15.14 -10.55
CA PHE A 18 8.51 -14.19 -9.67
C PHE A 18 9.89 -13.82 -10.23
N GLU A 19 10.18 -12.53 -10.25
CA GLU A 19 11.50 -11.97 -10.57
C GLU A 19 12.00 -11.13 -9.36
N PRO A 20 13.24 -11.32 -8.87
CA PRO A 20 13.78 -10.53 -7.76
C PRO A 20 13.75 -9.01 -7.99
N GLU A 21 13.80 -8.58 -9.24
CA GLU A 21 13.71 -7.19 -9.68
C GLU A 21 12.39 -6.53 -9.27
N CYS A 22 11.32 -7.30 -9.08
CA CYS A 22 10.03 -6.80 -8.60
C CYS A 22 10.14 -6.15 -7.22
N LEU A 23 11.06 -6.61 -6.35
CA LEU A 23 11.35 -6.00 -5.05
C LEU A 23 12.19 -4.71 -5.16
N ARG A 24 12.82 -4.50 -6.32
CA ARG A 24 13.71 -3.38 -6.62
C ARG A 24 13.14 -2.47 -7.72
N PHE A 25 11.82 -2.31 -7.76
CA PHE A 25 11.12 -1.48 -8.76
C PHE A 25 11.68 -0.05 -8.86
N TYR A 26 12.13 0.51 -7.72
CA TYR A 26 12.75 1.82 -7.62
C TYR A 26 14.12 1.95 -8.34
N ALA A 27 14.75 0.84 -8.72
CA ALA A 27 15.99 0.84 -9.50
C ALA A 27 15.74 0.99 -11.02
N ASN A 28 14.47 0.93 -11.47
CA ASN A 28 14.12 1.08 -12.87
C ASN A 28 14.28 2.55 -13.33
N ARG A 29 14.94 2.76 -14.48
CA ARG A 29 15.23 4.10 -15.02
C ARG A 29 14.10 4.69 -15.87
N ARG A 30 13.00 3.97 -16.06
CA ARG A 30 11.84 4.45 -16.82
C ARG A 30 11.25 5.69 -16.16
N VAL A 31 10.89 6.69 -16.99
CA VAL A 31 10.22 7.90 -16.51
C VAL A 31 8.78 7.57 -16.12
N VAL A 32 8.39 7.97 -14.91
CA VAL A 32 7.03 7.87 -14.37
C VAL A 32 6.43 9.27 -14.40
N HIS A 33 5.35 9.46 -15.16
CA HIS A 33 4.67 10.75 -15.28
C HIS A 33 3.43 10.76 -14.39
N THR A 34 3.62 10.82 -13.07
CA THR A 34 2.53 10.93 -12.10
C THR A 34 2.89 11.91 -10.99
N LEU A 35 1.87 12.51 -10.34
CA LEU A 35 2.06 13.39 -9.17
C LEU A 35 2.78 12.67 -8.01
N SER A 36 2.73 11.34 -7.99
CA SER A 36 3.41 10.48 -7.01
C SER A 36 4.79 9.99 -7.47
N SER A 37 5.36 10.52 -8.55
CA SER A 37 6.61 10.01 -9.15
C SER A 37 7.74 9.86 -8.14
N GLU A 38 7.96 10.88 -7.30
CA GLU A 38 9.03 10.83 -6.30
C GLU A 38 8.75 9.79 -5.20
N GLN A 39 7.49 9.56 -4.84
CA GLN A 39 7.10 8.55 -3.87
C GLN A 39 7.26 7.13 -4.43
N VAL A 40 6.86 6.91 -5.69
CA VAL A 40 6.98 5.61 -6.38
C VAL A 40 8.44 5.25 -6.71
N ARG A 41 9.37 6.20 -6.57
CA ARG A 41 10.82 5.97 -6.74
C ARG A 41 11.55 5.58 -5.46
N GLN A 42 10.85 5.45 -4.34
CA GLN A 42 11.44 4.98 -3.09
C GLN A 42 11.17 3.49 -2.87
N PRO A 43 11.98 2.79 -2.05
CA PRO A 43 11.62 1.48 -1.52
C PRO A 43 10.27 1.50 -0.80
N ILE A 44 9.67 0.34 -0.53
CA ILE A 44 8.45 0.29 0.27
C ILE A 44 8.76 0.76 1.70
N TYR A 45 8.06 1.81 2.15
CA TYR A 45 8.21 2.39 3.48
C TYR A 45 6.85 2.54 4.18
N ALA A 46 6.85 2.53 5.51
CA ALA A 46 5.64 2.62 6.34
C ALA A 46 5.37 4.05 6.85
N GLU A 47 6.26 5.01 6.59
CA GLU A 47 6.24 6.37 7.15
C GLU A 47 5.02 7.23 6.72
N SER A 48 4.34 6.83 5.63
CA SER A 48 3.10 7.45 5.18
C SER A 48 1.85 6.89 5.87
N ILE A 49 1.97 5.75 6.56
CA ILE A 49 0.88 5.19 7.36
C ILE A 49 0.59 6.17 8.49
N ASP A 50 -0.70 6.36 8.80
CA ASP A 50 -1.17 7.24 9.87
C ASP A 50 -0.99 8.76 9.68
N GLN A 51 -0.41 9.24 8.57
CA GLN A 51 -0.31 10.69 8.30
C GLN A 51 -1.67 11.41 8.29
N TRP A 52 -2.75 10.69 7.99
CA TRP A 52 -4.12 11.20 8.06
C TRP A 52 -4.53 11.61 9.48
N ARG A 53 -3.89 11.07 10.54
CA ARG A 53 -4.21 11.36 11.94
C ARG A 53 -3.94 12.81 12.31
N HIS A 54 -2.98 13.47 11.65
CA HIS A 54 -2.78 14.90 11.80
C HIS A 54 -4.04 15.70 11.44
N TYR A 55 -4.90 15.14 10.59
CA TYR A 55 -6.15 15.75 10.14
C TYR A 55 -7.39 15.17 10.82
N GLU A 56 -7.22 14.22 11.75
CA GLU A 56 -8.30 13.53 12.44
C GLU A 56 -9.39 14.46 13.03
N PRO A 57 -9.05 15.62 13.64
CA PRO A 57 -10.06 16.53 14.18
C PRO A 57 -11.10 17.03 13.16
N TRP A 58 -10.76 17.04 11.87
CA TRP A 58 -11.63 17.54 10.80
C TRP A 58 -12.37 16.44 10.03
N LEU A 59 -12.10 15.16 10.32
CA LEU A 59 -12.66 14.03 9.57
C LEU A 59 -13.98 13.50 10.14
N GLY A 60 -14.61 14.19 11.09
CA GLY A 60 -15.87 13.77 11.72
C GLY A 60 -16.98 13.37 10.73
N PRO A 61 -17.32 14.22 9.74
CA PRO A 61 -18.34 13.88 8.73
C PRO A 61 -17.96 12.65 7.90
N LEU A 62 -16.68 12.49 7.56
CA LEU A 62 -16.20 11.33 6.81
C LEU A 62 -16.31 10.05 7.65
N LYS A 63 -15.91 10.09 8.93
CA LYS A 63 -16.05 8.95 9.85
C LYS A 63 -17.51 8.53 9.99
N GLN A 64 -18.43 9.49 10.09
CA GLN A 64 -19.87 9.22 10.13
C GLN A 64 -20.37 8.57 8.83
N ALA A 65 -19.95 9.08 7.67
CA ALA A 65 -20.34 8.52 6.37
C ALA A 65 -19.80 7.10 6.13
N LEU A 66 -18.60 6.80 6.64
CA LEU A 66 -18.00 5.46 6.58
C LEU A 66 -18.63 4.50 7.60
N GLY A 67 -19.27 5.01 8.65
CA GLY A 67 -19.96 4.21 9.66
C GLY A 67 -19.05 3.18 10.32
N ASP A 68 -19.50 1.93 10.36
CA ASP A 68 -18.78 0.82 10.97
C ASP A 68 -17.55 0.35 10.18
N LEU A 69 -17.32 0.84 8.95
CA LEU A 69 -16.10 0.57 8.20
C LEU A 69 -14.86 1.15 8.89
N VAL A 70 -15.02 2.23 9.65
CA VAL A 70 -13.91 2.86 10.40
C VAL A 70 -13.30 1.87 11.40
N GLU A 71 -14.15 1.06 12.04
CA GLU A 71 -13.72 0.09 13.07
C GLU A 71 -13.41 -1.29 12.47
N ARG A 72 -14.09 -1.66 11.39
CA ARG A 72 -13.96 -2.99 10.79
C ARG A 72 -12.87 -3.06 9.73
N TYR A 73 -12.39 -1.95 9.18
CA TYR A 73 -11.37 -1.97 8.13
C TYR A 73 -9.94 -1.99 8.72
N PRO A 74 -9.06 -2.87 8.23
CA PRO A 74 -9.33 -3.88 7.20
C PRO A 74 -10.07 -5.09 7.79
N ALA A 75 -11.20 -5.48 7.16
CA ALA A 75 -12.03 -6.61 7.62
C ALA A 75 -11.31 -7.96 7.51
N SER A 76 -10.18 -7.95 6.79
CA SER A 76 -9.15 -8.97 6.79
C SER A 76 -7.81 -8.27 7.01
N GLY A 77 -7.18 -8.46 8.17
CA GLY A 77 -5.73 -8.23 8.28
C GLY A 77 -4.99 -9.02 7.18
N PRO A 78 -3.73 -8.69 6.85
CA PRO A 78 -2.97 -9.50 5.90
C PRO A 78 -3.07 -10.95 6.34
N ALA A 79 -3.43 -11.85 5.42
CA ALA A 79 -3.50 -13.27 5.70
C ALA A 79 -2.19 -13.68 6.38
N ALA A 80 -2.27 -13.96 7.67
CA ALA A 80 -1.21 -14.59 8.44
C ALA A 80 -1.02 -15.99 7.83
N GLY A 81 0.15 -16.23 7.26
CA GLY A 81 0.53 -17.45 6.57
C GLY A 81 1.76 -17.19 5.73
#